data_AF-A0A9W8P0G3-F1
#
_entry.id   AF-A0A9W8P0G3-F1
#
_cell.length_a   1.000
_cell.length_b   1.000
_cell.length_c   1.000
_cell.angle_alpha   90.00
_cell.angle_beta   90.00
_cell.angle_gamma   90.00
#
_symmetry.space_group_name_H-M   'P 1'
#
loop_
_entity.id
_entity.type
_entity.pdbx_description
1 polymer ?
#
loop_
_entity_poly.entity_id
_entity_poly.type
_entity_poly.pdbx_seq_one_letter_code
_entity_poly.pdbx_strand_id
1 'polypeptide(L)'
;MLARDLLYEGFNVRNIWAIFARDGVSQDRLELHIKDPIRHGPKLRNTRIDKYAPDTKTMKQTPWNRALVHKFAAKASDIVANCVDKRFGPDTIDWVRLFSDRFYDIFKQVIKARRQPGESHEARILRLVLDDNNRKERNAKVSLRHAVRDSHKLSMNGHKH
;
A
#
# COMPACT_ATOMS: atom_id res chain seq x y z
N MET A 1 -3.40 -9.56 7.24
CA MET A 1 -4.65 -9.13 6.57
C MET A 1 -4.37 -9.30 5.09
N LEU A 2 -5.13 -10.15 4.39
CA LEU A 2 -4.79 -10.64 3.05
C LEU A 2 -4.24 -9.58 2.08
N ALA A 3 -4.88 -8.41 2.00
CA ALA A 3 -4.43 -7.34 1.12
C ALA A 3 -3.01 -6.81 1.45
N ARG A 4 -2.66 -6.71 2.74
CA ARG A 4 -1.31 -6.32 3.17
C ARG A 4 -0.29 -7.37 2.75
N ASP A 5 -0.64 -8.64 2.95
CA ASP A 5 0.25 -9.77 2.67
C ASP A 5 0.50 -9.88 1.15
N LEU A 6 -0.54 -9.69 0.34
CA LEU A 6 -0.44 -9.59 -1.12
C LEU A 6 0.45 -8.42 -1.55
N LEU A 7 0.33 -7.24 -0.94
CA LEU A 7 1.21 -6.10 -1.27
C LEU A 7 2.68 -6.41 -0.92
N TYR A 8 2.95 -7.09 0.19
CA TYR A 8 4.31 -7.47 0.57
C TYR A 8 4.93 -8.43 -0.42
N GLU A 9 4.22 -9.50 -0.75
CA GLU A 9 4.68 -10.47 -1.73
C GLU A 9 4.82 -9.84 -3.11
N GLY A 10 3.81 -9.06 -3.51
CA GLY A 10 3.74 -8.52 -4.85
C GLY A 10 4.82 -7.49 -5.15
N PHE A 11 5.14 -6.63 -4.19
CA PHE A 11 6.25 -5.68 -4.31
C PHE A 11 7.61 -6.24 -3.88
N ASN A 12 7.65 -7.48 -3.35
CA ASN A 12 8.82 -8.09 -2.75
C ASN A 12 9.46 -7.16 -1.70
N VAL A 13 8.67 -6.80 -0.69
CA VAL A 13 9.07 -5.92 0.42
C VAL A 13 8.59 -6.48 1.76
N ARG A 14 9.36 -6.22 2.82
CA ARG A 14 8.96 -6.56 4.20
C ARG A 14 8.02 -5.53 4.82
N ASN A 15 8.02 -4.31 4.29
CA ASN A 15 7.27 -3.19 4.84
C ASN A 15 6.60 -2.40 3.73
N ILE A 16 5.37 -1.91 3.96
CA ILE A 16 4.57 -1.22 2.93
C ILE A 16 5.20 0.10 2.53
N TRP A 17 5.89 0.76 3.46
CA TRP A 17 6.61 2.00 3.19
C TRP A 17 7.80 1.77 2.25
N ALA A 18 8.36 0.56 2.16
CA ALA A 18 9.45 0.31 1.23
C ALA A 18 8.98 0.31 -0.24
N ILE A 19 7.67 0.22 -0.50
CA ILE A 19 7.13 0.24 -1.88
C ILE A 19 7.42 1.57 -2.57
N PHE A 20 7.22 2.70 -1.87
CA PHE A 20 7.46 4.01 -2.48
C PHE A 20 8.96 4.27 -2.73
N ALA A 21 9.86 3.59 -2.01
CA ALA A 21 11.31 3.76 -2.14
C ALA A 21 11.93 2.98 -3.30
N ARG A 22 11.25 1.95 -3.84
CA ARG A 22 11.71 1.22 -5.04
C ARG A 22 11.75 2.15 -6.26
N ASP A 23 12.39 1.76 -7.35
CA ASP A 23 12.24 2.51 -8.60
C ASP A 23 10.80 2.46 -9.14
N GLY A 24 10.47 3.38 -10.05
CA GLY A 24 9.26 3.28 -10.86
C GLY A 24 9.34 2.12 -11.85
N VAL A 25 8.21 1.75 -12.45
CA VAL A 25 8.25 0.97 -13.70
C VAL A 25 8.97 1.79 -14.77
N SER A 26 9.74 1.15 -15.67
CA SER A 26 10.46 1.87 -16.72
C SER A 26 9.51 2.43 -17.78
N GLN A 27 9.94 3.51 -18.44
CA GLN A 27 9.19 4.14 -19.52
C GLN A 27 8.89 3.16 -20.67
N ASP A 28 9.89 2.40 -21.13
CA ASP A 28 9.72 1.37 -22.17
C ASP A 28 8.61 0.37 -21.82
N ARG A 29 8.52 -0.01 -20.54
CA ARG A 29 7.51 -0.96 -20.09
C ARG A 29 6.11 -0.35 -20.05
N LEU A 30 6.02 0.94 -19.71
CA LEU A 30 4.76 1.69 -19.82
C LEU A 30 4.31 1.79 -21.28
N GLU A 31 5.21 2.09 -22.20
CA GLU A 31 4.92 2.18 -23.64
C GLU A 31 4.48 0.85 -24.22
N LEU A 32 5.16 -0.25 -23.89
CA LEU A 32 4.74 -1.61 -24.26
C LEU A 32 3.35 -1.95 -23.70
N HIS A 33 3.07 -1.54 -22.46
CA HIS A 33 1.75 -1.73 -21.86
C HIS A 33 0.65 -0.94 -22.56
N ILE A 34 0.94 0.29 -23.00
CA ILE A 34 0.00 1.10 -23.78
C ILE A 34 -0.30 0.43 -25.14
N LYS A 35 0.71 -0.15 -25.80
CA LYS A 35 0.57 -0.84 -27.09
C LYS A 35 -0.23 -2.14 -27.01
N ASP A 36 0.06 -2.98 -26.00
CA ASP A 36 -0.65 -4.24 -25.76
C ASP A 36 -0.82 -4.46 -24.24
N PRO A 37 -1.95 -3.99 -23.67
CA PRO A 37 -2.21 -4.07 -22.24
C PRO A 37 -2.31 -5.50 -21.71
N ILE A 38 -2.78 -6.43 -22.53
CA ILE A 38 -3.01 -7.82 -22.15
C ILE A 38 -1.66 -8.52 -21.97
N ARG A 39 -0.77 -8.39 -22.96
CA ARG A 39 0.54 -9.04 -22.95
C ARG A 39 1.54 -8.36 -22.02
N HIS A 40 1.53 -7.03 -21.98
CA HIS A 40 2.56 -6.25 -21.28
C HIS A 40 2.12 -5.68 -19.93
N GLY A 41 0.92 -6.00 -19.47
CA GLY A 41 0.40 -5.60 -18.17
C GLY A 41 1.28 -5.99 -16.97
N PRO A 42 0.99 -5.40 -15.80
CA PRO A 42 1.77 -5.62 -14.59
C PRO A 42 1.73 -7.10 -14.17
N LYS A 43 2.83 -7.58 -13.61
CA LYS A 43 2.86 -8.87 -12.89
C LYS A 43 2.50 -8.63 -11.43
N LEU A 44 2.02 -9.66 -10.73
CA LEU A 44 1.80 -9.56 -9.29
C LEU A 44 3.11 -9.62 -8.53
N ARG A 45 4.04 -10.49 -8.90
CA ARG A 45 5.33 -10.69 -8.20
C ARG A 45 6.40 -9.71 -8.66
N ASN A 46 7.18 -9.18 -7.70
CA ASN A 46 8.27 -8.23 -7.91
C ASN A 46 7.87 -7.02 -8.78
N THR A 47 6.65 -6.53 -8.61
CA THR A 47 6.07 -5.46 -9.42
C THR A 47 6.57 -4.07 -9.01
N ARG A 48 6.20 -3.05 -9.79
CA ARG A 48 6.57 -1.64 -9.57
C ARG A 48 5.36 -0.76 -9.89
N ILE A 49 5.29 0.41 -9.27
CA ILE A 49 4.24 1.41 -9.56
C ILE A 49 4.74 2.41 -10.60
N ASP A 50 3.80 2.97 -11.36
CA ASP A 50 4.05 4.18 -12.15
C ASP A 50 4.09 5.38 -11.21
N LYS A 51 5.20 6.12 -11.28
CA LYS A 51 5.52 7.27 -10.41
C LYS A 51 5.65 8.57 -11.19
N TYR A 52 5.41 8.58 -12.50
CA TYR A 52 5.71 9.74 -13.32
C TYR A 52 4.62 10.81 -13.31
N ALA A 53 3.40 10.46 -12.87
CA ALA A 53 2.29 11.42 -12.86
C ALA A 53 2.46 12.52 -11.78
N PRO A 54 2.03 13.77 -12.03
CA PRO A 54 2.35 14.93 -11.18
C PRO A 54 1.75 14.88 -9.78
N ASP A 55 0.62 14.20 -9.60
CA ASP A 55 -0.10 14.14 -8.33
C ASP A 55 -0.73 12.76 -8.10
N THR A 56 -1.28 12.54 -6.91
CA THR A 56 -1.88 11.24 -6.52
C THR A 56 -3.14 10.88 -7.31
N LYS A 57 -3.94 11.85 -7.73
CA LYS A 57 -5.17 11.64 -8.51
C LYS A 57 -4.79 11.16 -9.90
N THR A 58 -3.81 11.81 -10.52
CA THR A 58 -3.30 11.42 -11.85
C THR A 58 -2.57 10.09 -11.78
N MET A 59 -1.74 9.84 -10.75
CA MET A 59 -1.08 8.53 -10.54
C MET A 59 -2.10 7.38 -10.46
N LYS A 60 -3.21 7.60 -9.75
CA LYS A 60 -4.29 6.62 -9.62
C LYS A 60 -4.97 6.31 -10.96
N GLN A 61 -4.95 7.25 -11.90
CA GLN A 61 -5.59 7.12 -13.21
C GLN A 61 -4.67 6.53 -14.29
N THR A 62 -3.36 6.43 -14.05
CA THR A 62 -2.43 5.83 -15.00
C THR A 62 -2.86 4.39 -15.37
N PRO A 63 -2.79 3.99 -16.65
CA PRO A 63 -3.19 2.65 -17.07
C PRO A 63 -2.50 1.54 -16.26
N TRP A 64 -1.20 1.71 -16.01
CA TRP A 64 -0.40 0.76 -15.25
C TRP A 64 -0.87 0.60 -13.80
N ASN A 65 -1.08 1.71 -13.08
CA ASN A 65 -1.52 1.64 -11.67
C ASN A 65 -2.97 1.15 -11.55
N ARG A 66 -3.86 1.49 -12.49
CA ARG A 66 -5.20 0.92 -12.55
C ARG A 66 -5.15 -0.59 -12.76
N ALA A 67 -4.34 -1.06 -13.70
CA ALA A 67 -4.17 -2.49 -13.96
C ALA A 67 -3.61 -3.23 -12.74
N LEU A 68 -2.69 -2.63 -11.98
CA LEU A 68 -2.20 -3.18 -10.72
C LEU A 68 -3.32 -3.37 -9.70
N VAL A 69 -4.12 -2.32 -9.45
CA VAL A 69 -5.25 -2.38 -8.51
C VAL A 69 -6.19 -3.53 -8.87
N HIS A 70 -6.57 -3.64 -10.14
CA HIS A 70 -7.45 -4.73 -10.59
C HIS A 70 -6.81 -6.10 -10.47
N LYS A 71 -5.51 -6.26 -10.77
CA LYS A 71 -4.82 -7.55 -10.60
C LYS A 71 -4.73 -7.99 -9.15
N PHE A 72 -4.41 -7.07 -8.24
CA PHE A 72 -4.38 -7.38 -6.80
C PHE A 72 -5.77 -7.73 -6.28
N ALA A 73 -6.79 -6.99 -6.69
CA ALA A 73 -8.18 -7.26 -6.31
C ALA A 73 -8.65 -8.63 -6.82
N ALA A 74 -8.39 -8.94 -8.09
CA ALA A 74 -8.70 -10.23 -8.67
C ALA A 74 -8.01 -11.38 -7.91
N LYS A 75 -6.73 -11.20 -7.54
CA LYS A 75 -6.01 -12.23 -6.78
C LYS A 75 -6.56 -12.43 -5.37
N ALA A 76 -6.95 -11.35 -4.68
CA ALA A 76 -7.58 -11.47 -3.38
C ALA A 76 -8.93 -12.17 -3.46
N SER A 77 -9.75 -11.81 -4.46
CA SER A 77 -11.03 -12.47 -4.72
C SER A 77 -10.85 -13.96 -5.00
N ASP A 78 -9.88 -14.33 -5.84
CA ASP A 78 -9.52 -15.71 -6.16
C ASP A 78 -9.11 -16.50 -4.91
N ILE A 79 -8.25 -15.94 -4.06
CA ILE A 79 -7.82 -16.60 -2.81
C ILE A 79 -9.02 -16.86 -1.88
N VAL A 80 -9.92 -15.88 -1.74
CA VAL A 80 -11.08 -15.99 -0.83
C VAL A 80 -12.09 -16.99 -1.36
N ALA A 81 -12.38 -16.97 -2.67
CA ALA A 81 -13.30 -17.91 -3.30
C ALA A 81 -12.84 -19.38 -3.16
N ASN A 82 -11.53 -19.62 -3.18
CA ASN A 82 -10.95 -20.95 -3.02
C ASN A 82 -10.60 -21.31 -1.56
N CYS A 83 -11.01 -20.50 -0.58
CA CYS A 83 -10.70 -20.72 0.83
C CYS A 83 -11.80 -21.51 1.53
N VAL A 84 -11.50 -22.75 1.94
CA VAL A 84 -12.49 -23.67 2.55
C VAL A 84 -12.82 -23.30 4.01
N ASP A 85 -11.88 -22.72 4.74
CA ASP A 85 -11.96 -22.49 6.19
C ASP A 85 -12.77 -21.25 6.62
N LYS A 86 -13.42 -20.53 5.70
CA LYS A 86 -14.23 -19.32 5.95
C LYS A 86 -13.53 -18.24 6.80
N ARG A 87 -12.20 -18.24 6.91
CA ARG A 87 -11.43 -17.31 7.77
C ARG A 87 -11.57 -15.83 7.40
N PHE A 88 -12.11 -15.53 6.22
CA PHE A 88 -12.33 -14.17 5.73
C PHE A 88 -13.71 -13.61 6.08
N GLY A 89 -14.53 -14.38 6.80
CA GLY A 89 -15.90 -13.99 7.16
C GLY A 89 -16.89 -14.14 6.00
N PRO A 90 -18.19 -13.93 6.27
CA PRO A 90 -19.24 -14.03 5.27
C PRO A 90 -19.41 -12.76 4.43
N ASP A 91 -18.85 -11.64 4.87
CA ASP A 91 -19.09 -10.33 4.26
C ASP A 91 -18.39 -10.19 2.92
N THR A 92 -19.10 -9.65 1.93
CA THR A 92 -18.53 -9.31 0.63
C THR A 92 -17.55 -8.14 0.79
N ILE A 93 -16.30 -8.36 0.38
CA ILE A 93 -15.25 -7.34 0.42
C ILE A 93 -15.11 -6.68 -0.95
N ASP A 94 -15.25 -5.35 -1.01
CA ASP A 94 -14.88 -4.57 -2.19
C ASP A 94 -13.34 -4.47 -2.30
N TRP A 95 -12.75 -5.50 -2.92
CA TRP A 95 -11.31 -5.61 -3.09
C TRP A 95 -10.74 -4.47 -3.95
N VAL A 96 -11.47 -4.03 -4.97
CA VAL A 96 -11.01 -2.96 -5.86
C VAL A 96 -10.86 -1.67 -5.07
N ARG A 97 -11.89 -1.28 -4.30
CA ARG A 97 -11.82 -0.11 -3.42
C ARG A 97 -10.71 -0.25 -2.38
N LEU A 98 -10.61 -1.40 -1.71
CA LEU A 98 -9.60 -1.64 -0.70
C LEU A 98 -8.19 -1.44 -1.26
N PHE A 99 -7.85 -2.07 -2.39
CA PHE A 99 -6.53 -1.87 -3.01
C PHE A 99 -6.36 -0.45 -3.52
N SER A 100 -7.38 0.16 -4.12
CA SER A 100 -7.36 1.55 -4.57
C SER A 100 -6.94 2.51 -3.44
N ASP A 101 -7.50 2.33 -2.24
CA ASP A 101 -7.15 3.14 -1.06
C ASP A 101 -5.72 2.87 -0.58
N ARG A 102 -5.28 1.60 -0.57
CA ARG A 102 -3.90 1.24 -0.19
C ARG A 102 -2.86 1.80 -1.16
N PHE A 103 -3.13 1.72 -2.46
CA PHE A 103 -2.28 2.31 -3.49
C PHE A 103 -2.25 3.84 -3.37
N TYR A 104 -3.39 4.48 -3.06
CA TYR A 104 -3.46 5.91 -2.82
C TYR A 104 -2.56 6.36 -1.65
N ASP A 105 -2.49 5.59 -0.57
CA ASP A 105 -1.55 5.84 0.53
C ASP A 105 -0.07 5.74 0.13
N ILE A 106 0.24 4.83 -0.80
CA ILE A 106 1.58 4.69 -1.38
C ILE A 106 1.88 5.88 -2.30
N PHE A 107 0.93 6.31 -3.14
CA PHE A 107 1.11 7.48 -4.02
C PHE A 107 1.33 8.77 -3.23
N LYS A 108 0.64 8.95 -2.10
CA LYS A 108 0.90 10.07 -1.18
C LYS A 108 2.36 10.08 -0.70
N GLN A 109 2.94 8.92 -0.42
CA GLN A 109 4.36 8.82 -0.04
C GLN A 109 5.29 9.12 -1.21
N VAL A 110 4.95 8.68 -2.43
CA VAL A 110 5.71 9.04 -3.63
C VAL A 110 5.77 10.55 -3.82
N ILE A 111 4.63 11.24 -3.74
CA ILE A 111 4.56 12.70 -3.88
C ILE A 111 5.37 13.40 -2.78
N LYS A 112 5.21 12.97 -1.52
CA LYS A 112 5.97 13.55 -0.41
C LYS A 112 7.48 13.35 -0.55
N ALA A 113 7.92 12.27 -1.17
CA ALA A 113 9.34 11.97 -1.36
C ALA A 113 9.98 12.76 -2.52
N ARG A 114 9.19 13.45 -3.34
CA ARG A 114 9.72 14.34 -4.38
C ARG A 114 10.44 15.51 -3.74
N ARG A 115 11.48 15.96 -4.47
CA ARG A 115 12.24 17.15 -4.14
C ARG A 115 11.33 18.38 -4.32
N GLN A 116 11.32 19.25 -3.33
CA GLN A 116 10.60 20.52 -3.38
C GLN A 116 11.42 21.57 -4.16
N PRO A 117 10.79 22.62 -4.72
CA PRO A 117 11.50 23.72 -5.36
C PRO A 117 12.55 24.32 -4.41
N GLY A 118 13.80 24.46 -4.88
CA GLY A 118 14.90 24.99 -4.07
C GLY A 118 15.47 24.05 -3.00
N GLU A 119 14.86 22.88 -2.77
CA GLU A 119 15.33 21.92 -1.76
C GLU A 119 16.64 21.25 -2.21
N SER A 120 17.65 21.12 -1.33
CA SER A 120 18.85 20.33 -1.63
C SER A 120 18.57 18.82 -1.49
N HIS A 121 19.50 17.98 -1.92
CA HIS A 121 19.34 16.54 -1.74
C HIS A 121 19.32 16.14 -0.25
N GLU A 122 20.21 16.75 0.54
CA GLU A 122 20.38 16.52 1.98
C GLU A 122 19.16 17.02 2.75
N ALA A 123 18.65 18.21 2.42
CA ALA A 123 17.44 18.77 3.03
C ALA A 123 16.22 17.85 2.79
N ARG A 124 16.11 17.28 1.58
CA ARG A 124 15.07 16.31 1.25
C ARG A 124 15.19 15.03 2.08
N ILE A 125 16.40 14.48 2.22
CA ILE A 125 16.64 13.29 3.06
C ILE A 125 16.23 13.60 4.50
N LEU A 126 16.69 14.72 5.05
CA LEU A 126 16.40 15.11 6.43
C LEU A 126 14.88 15.22 6.65
N ARG A 127 14.15 15.89 5.73
CA ARG A 127 12.69 16.00 5.80
C ARG A 127 12.01 14.63 5.80
N LEU A 128 12.44 13.71 4.94
CA LEU A 128 11.87 12.36 4.87
C LEU A 128 12.14 11.55 6.14
N VAL A 129 13.33 11.69 6.74
CA VAL A 129 13.69 11.04 8.01
C VAL A 129 12.85 11.59 9.17
N LEU A 130 12.70 12.91 9.26
CA LEU A 130 11.87 13.55 10.29
C LEU A 130 10.40 13.14 10.16
N ASP A 131 9.86 13.09 8.95
CA ASP A 131 8.49 12.62 8.68
C ASP A 131 8.28 11.15 9.12
N ASP A 132 9.27 10.28 8.89
CA ASP A 132 9.22 8.88 9.30
C ASP A 132 9.27 8.74 10.83
N ASN A 133 10.15 9.49 11.51
CA ASN A 133 10.23 9.51 12.96
C ASN A 133 8.91 9.97 13.59
N ASN A 134 8.34 11.08 13.09
CA ASN A 134 7.03 11.59 13.51
C ASN A 134 5.90 10.56 13.30
N ARG A 135 5.96 9.77 12.22
CA ARG A 135 5.01 8.69 11.98
C ARG A 135 5.19 7.55 12.99
N LYS A 136 6.42 7.12 13.25
CA LYS A 136 6.73 6.06 14.24
C LYS A 136 6.25 6.46 15.64
N GLU A 137 6.50 7.69 16.07
CA GLU A 137 6.02 8.20 17.36
C GLU A 137 4.49 8.19 17.47
N ARG A 138 3.78 8.66 16.43
CA ARG A 138 2.32 8.63 16.41
C ARG A 138 1.79 7.20 16.49
N ASN A 139 2.38 6.28 15.74
CA ASN A 139 1.98 4.87 15.76
C ASN A 139 2.24 4.23 17.13
N ALA A 140 3.36 4.56 17.79
CA ALA A 140 3.65 4.09 19.15
C ALA A 140 2.60 4.62 20.15
N LYS A 141 2.26 5.91 20.10
CA LYS A 141 1.22 6.51 20.94
C LYS A 141 -0.16 5.86 20.73
N VAL A 142 -0.53 5.55 19.49
CA VAL A 142 -1.80 4.87 19.18
C VAL A 142 -1.77 3.42 19.70
N SER A 143 -0.67 2.71 19.49
CA SER A 143 -0.51 1.32 19.98
C SER A 143 -0.60 1.26 21.51
N LEU A 144 0.02 2.21 22.21
CA LEU A 144 -0.09 2.34 23.67
C LEU A 144 -1.54 2.58 24.11
N ARG A 145 -2.28 3.47 23.43
CA ARG A 145 -3.70 3.69 23.75
C ARG A 145 -4.55 2.43 23.57
N HIS A 146 -4.30 1.65 22.53
CA HIS A 146 -5.01 0.39 22.32
C HIS A 146 -4.66 -0.63 23.40
N ALA A 147 -3.37 -0.79 23.75
CA ALA A 147 -2.93 -1.68 24.82
C ALA A 147 -3.59 -1.33 26.17
N VAL A 148 -3.61 -0.04 26.53
CA VAL A 148 -4.28 0.45 27.75
C VAL A 148 -5.77 0.13 27.73
N ARG A 149 -6.45 0.41 26.61
CA ARG A 149 -7.90 0.13 26.47
C ARG A 149 -8.20 -1.36 26.63
N ASP A 150 -7.38 -2.22 26.03
CA ASP A 150 -7.60 -3.66 26.06
C ASP A 150 -7.29 -4.24 27.44
N SER A 151 -6.28 -3.71 28.15
CA SER A 151 -6.04 -4.07 29.57
C SER A 151 -7.19 -3.66 30.51
N HIS A 152 -7.81 -2.50 30.30
CA HIS A 152 -8.98 -2.08 31.08
C HIS A 152 -10.21 -2.96 30.83
N LYS A 153 -10.43 -3.42 29.59
CA LYS A 153 -11.51 -4.35 29.27
C LYS A 153 -11.33 -5.71 29.95
N LEU A 154 -10.09 -6.21 30.01
CA LEU A 154 -9.78 -7.46 30.70
C LEU A 154 -9.98 -7.33 32.22
N SER A 155 -9.62 -6.20 32.81
CA SER A 155 -9.85 -5.91 34.24
C SER A 155 -11.33 -5.85 34.62
N MET A 156 -12.21 -5.31 33.77
CA MET A 156 -13.65 -5.22 34.06
C MET A 156 -14.42 -6.54 33.86
N ASN A 157 -13.90 -7.46 33.04
CA ASN A 157 -14.51 -8.78 32.84
C ASN A 157 -14.05 -9.82 33.88
N GLY A 158 -13.00 -9.54 34.67
CA GLY A 158 -12.47 -10.44 35.71
C GLY A 158 -13.13 -10.29 37.09
N HIS A 159 -14.20 -9.48 37.24
CA HIS A 159 -14.93 -9.29 38.51
C HIS A 159 -16.32 -9.95 38.52
N LYS A 160 -16.57 -10.88 37.61
CA LYS A 160 -17.76 -11.74 37.62
C LYS A 160 -17.37 -13.17 37.96
N HIS A 161 -17.05 -13.43 39.22
CA HIS A 161 -17.06 -14.77 39.82
C HIS A 161 -17.56 -14.67 41.26
#